data_AF-A0A6A6LM84-F1
#
_entry.id   AF-A0A6A6LM84-F1
#
_cell.length_a   1.000
_cell.length_b   1.000
_cell.length_c   1.000
_cell.angle_alpha   90.00
_cell.angle_beta   90.00
_cell.angle_gamma   90.00
#
_symmetry.space_group_name_H-M   'P 1'
#
loop_
_entity.id
_entity.type
_entity.pdbx_description
1 polymer ?
#
loop_
_entity_poly.entity_id
_entity_poly.type
_entity_poly.pdbx_seq_one_letter_code
_entity_poly.pdbx_strand_id
1 'polypeptide(L)'
;MGSGYHLSVEPQELQFSFTMQAQTKAPPDMQCKDKFLLQSLAASFGATAKDVNAKMFNKEEGHLVEECQLKVVYVAPPRPPSPVPEGSEEAFDNFSLGNAR
;
A
#
# COMPACT_ATOMS: atom_id res chain seq x y z
N MET A 1 34.31 26.33 -13.89
CA MET A 1 33.62 25.77 -12.71
C MET A 1 32.21 25.46 -13.14
N GLY A 2 31.92 24.19 -13.46
CA GLY A 2 30.68 23.78 -14.12
C GLY A 2 29.50 23.81 -13.15
N SER A 3 28.44 24.52 -13.53
CA SER A 3 27.14 24.46 -12.86
C SER A 3 26.50 23.11 -13.20
N GLY A 4 26.59 22.15 -12.27
CA GLY A 4 25.85 20.90 -12.35
C GLY A 4 24.36 21.20 -12.23
N TYR A 5 23.62 21.04 -13.32
CA TYR A 5 22.17 20.98 -13.30
C TYR A 5 21.76 19.74 -12.49
N HIS A 6 21.38 19.96 -11.24
CA HIS A 6 20.66 18.96 -10.47
C HIS A 6 19.25 18.87 -11.06
N LEU A 7 19.05 17.97 -12.02
CA LEU A 7 17.73 17.56 -12.50
C LEU A 7 17.01 16.90 -11.31
N SER A 8 16.31 17.71 -10.52
CA SER A 8 15.34 17.21 -9.55
C SER A 8 14.12 16.76 -10.36
N VAL A 9 14.17 15.52 -10.85
CA VAL A 9 13.01 14.88 -11.47
C VAL A 9 12.02 14.60 -10.34
N GLU A 10 10.82 15.17 -10.43
CA GLU A 10 9.71 14.82 -9.56
C GLU A 10 9.43 13.32 -9.70
N PRO A 11 9.42 12.54 -8.60
CA PRO A 11 9.24 11.09 -8.70
C PRO A 11 7.86 10.81 -9.30
N GLN A 12 7.83 10.25 -10.50
CA GLN A 12 6.60 9.77 -11.10
C GLN A 12 6.13 8.54 -10.30
N GLU A 13 4.97 8.63 -9.67
CA GLU A 13 4.36 7.47 -9.02
C GLU A 13 3.89 6.47 -10.08
N LEU A 14 4.38 5.23 -9.99
CA LEU A 14 4.00 4.15 -10.88
C LEU A 14 3.07 3.18 -10.14
N GLN A 15 1.91 2.88 -10.73
CA GLN A 15 0.94 1.96 -10.16
C GLN A 15 1.01 0.59 -10.84
N PHE A 16 1.06 -0.47 -10.03
CA PHE A 16 1.02 -1.85 -10.48
C PHE A 16 -0.17 -2.57 -9.84
N SER A 17 -1.03 -3.14 -10.68
CA SER A 17 -2.19 -3.91 -10.22
C SER A 17 -1.85 -5.40 -10.15
N PHE A 18 -2.08 -6.00 -8.99
CA PHE A 18 -1.95 -7.44 -8.77
C PHE A 18 -3.34 -8.05 -8.61
N THR A 19 -3.69 -8.99 -9.49
CA THR A 19 -4.96 -9.72 -9.40
C THR A 19 -4.68 -11.14 -8.92
N MET A 20 -5.19 -11.48 -7.75
CA MET A 20 -5.12 -12.85 -7.23
C MET A 20 -6.28 -13.68 -7.77
N GLN A 21 -6.04 -14.99 -7.92
CA GLN A 21 -7.10 -15.94 -8.26
C GLN A 21 -8.12 -16.03 -7.11
N ALA A 22 -9.40 -16.18 -7.46
CA ALA A 22 -10.47 -16.30 -6.49
C ALA A 22 -10.31 -17.58 -5.65
N GLN A 23 -10.44 -17.45 -4.33
CA GLN A 23 -10.40 -18.58 -3.41
C GLN A 23 -11.76 -19.29 -3.41
N THR A 24 -11.77 -20.62 -3.55
CA THR A 24 -13.01 -21.43 -3.48
C THR A 24 -13.33 -21.88 -2.05
N LYS A 25 -12.33 -21.91 -1.16
CA LYS A 25 -12.43 -22.20 0.27
C LYS A 25 -11.43 -21.34 1.04
N ALA A 26 -11.71 -21.06 2.31
CA ALA A 26 -10.75 -20.37 3.17
C ALA A 26 -9.49 -21.24 3.39
N PRO A 27 -8.27 -20.66 3.29
CA PRO A 27 -7.06 -21.36 3.68
C PRO A 27 -7.11 -21.73 5.17
N PRO A 28 -6.67 -22.94 5.58
CA PRO A 28 -6.78 -23.40 6.97
C PRO A 28 -6.10 -22.48 8.01
N ASP A 29 -5.07 -21.75 7.60
CA ASP A 29 -4.26 -20.85 8.42
C ASP A 29 -4.45 -19.36 8.06
N MET A 30 -5.32 -19.06 7.09
CA MET A 30 -5.45 -17.72 6.49
C MET A 30 -4.09 -17.12 6.06
N GLN A 31 -3.15 -17.95 5.61
CA GLN A 31 -1.87 -17.49 5.08
C GLN A 31 -1.82 -17.68 3.56
N CYS A 32 -1.30 -16.67 2.87
CA CYS A 32 -0.89 -16.81 1.48
C CYS A 32 0.60 -17.15 1.48
N LYS A 33 0.98 -18.22 0.77
CA LYS A 33 2.39 -18.59 0.61
C LYS A 33 3.03 -17.93 -0.61
N ASP A 34 2.23 -17.22 -1.39
CA ASP A 34 2.70 -16.51 -2.58
C ASP A 34 3.61 -15.36 -2.18
N LYS A 35 4.61 -15.15 -3.03
CA LYS A 35 5.58 -14.07 -2.89
C LYS A 35 5.73 -13.42 -4.26
N PHE A 36 5.72 -12.09 -4.26
CA PHE A 36 6.10 -11.33 -5.44
C PHE A 36 7.54 -10.86 -5.28
N LEU A 37 8.30 -10.92 -6.37
CA LEU A 37 9.62 -10.33 -6.44
C LEU A 37 9.52 -9.13 -7.38
N LEU A 38 9.69 -7.93 -6.84
CA LEU A 38 9.90 -6.73 -7.63
C LEU A 38 11.40 -6.58 -7.86
N GLN A 39 11.81 -6.49 -9.12
CA GLN A 39 13.19 -6.18 -9.49
C GLN A 39 13.22 -4.86 -10.23
N SER A 40 14.13 -3.97 -9.85
CA SER A 40 14.36 -2.68 -10.50
C SER A 40 15.84 -2.52 -10.82
N LEU A 41 16.12 -1.79 -11.90
CA LEU A 41 17.48 -1.41 -12.29
C LEU A 41 17.43 -0.03 -12.95
N ALA A 42 18.52 0.71 -12.82
CA ALA A 42 18.68 1.98 -13.54
C ALA A 42 18.94 1.69 -15.02
N ALA A 43 17.98 2.05 -15.88
CA ALA A 43 18.14 1.93 -17.32
C ALA A 43 19.22 2.91 -17.84
N SER A 44 19.95 2.51 -18.87
CA SER A 44 20.88 3.40 -19.56
C SER A 44 20.13 4.54 -20.25
N PHE A 45 20.80 5.68 -20.44
CA PHE A 45 20.21 6.82 -21.12
C PHE A 45 19.78 6.44 -22.54
N GLY A 46 18.51 6.70 -22.87
CA GLY A 46 17.94 6.36 -24.17
C GLY A 46 17.52 4.90 -24.34
N ALA A 47 17.61 4.07 -23.29
CA ALA A 47 17.08 2.71 -23.34
C ALA A 47 15.58 2.69 -23.65
N THR A 48 15.18 1.74 -24.49
CA THR A 48 13.79 1.53 -24.88
C THR A 48 13.27 0.21 -24.34
N ALA A 49 11.95 0.01 -24.36
CA ALA A 49 11.33 -1.24 -23.93
C ALA A 49 11.84 -2.48 -24.72
N LYS A 50 12.39 -2.29 -25.93
CA LYS A 50 12.96 -3.38 -26.74
C LYS A 50 14.32 -3.84 -26.26
N ASP A 51 15.05 -2.97 -25.55
CA ASP A 51 16.38 -3.27 -25.02
C ASP A 51 16.29 -4.07 -23.72
N VAL A 52 15.15 -3.95 -23.02
CA VAL A 52 14.86 -4.67 -21.77
C VAL A 52 14.84 -6.18 -22.02
N ASN A 53 15.74 -6.88 -21.36
CA ASN A 53 15.85 -8.33 -21.43
C ASN A 53 16.20 -8.92 -20.06
N ALA A 54 16.01 -10.25 -19.91
CA ALA A 54 16.20 -10.92 -18.63
C ALA A 54 17.64 -10.84 -18.09
N LYS A 55 18.66 -10.73 -18.95
CA LYS A 55 20.07 -10.67 -18.52
C LYS A 55 20.38 -9.39 -17.73
N MET A 56 19.70 -8.29 -18.05
CA MET A 56 19.87 -7.02 -17.33
C MET A 56 19.54 -7.13 -15.84
N PHE A 57 18.68 -8.08 -15.46
CA PHE A 57 18.29 -8.33 -14.08
C PHE A 57 19.17 -9.39 -13.39
N ASN A 58 20.25 -9.83 -14.01
CA ASN A 58 21.19 -10.77 -13.42
C ASN A 58 22.29 -10.04 -12.61
N LYS A 59 22.30 -10.24 -11.30
CA LYS A 59 23.32 -9.69 -10.39
C LYS A 59 24.71 -10.28 -10.62
N GLU A 60 24.82 -11.53 -11.09
CA GLU A 60 26.10 -12.19 -11.32
C GLU A 60 26.88 -11.58 -12.49
N GLU A 61 26.20 -10.89 -13.41
CA GLU A 61 26.82 -10.14 -14.52
C GLU A 61 27.34 -8.75 -14.07
N GLY A 62 27.26 -8.44 -12.76
CA GLY A 62 27.73 -7.18 -12.18
C GLY A 62 26.73 -6.02 -12.29
N HIS A 63 25.47 -6.29 -12.68
CA HIS A 63 24.42 -5.29 -12.73
C HIS A 63 23.94 -4.90 -11.32
N LEU A 64 23.72 -3.60 -11.12
CA LEU A 64 23.08 -3.10 -9.91
C LEU A 64 21.57 -3.27 -10.01
N VAL A 65 21.09 -4.42 -9.53
CA VAL A 65 19.67 -4.78 -9.50
C VAL A 65 19.17 -4.68 -8.07
N GLU A 66 18.16 -3.85 -7.85
CA GLU A 66 17.43 -3.77 -6.59
C GLU A 66 16.32 -4.82 -6.59
N GLU A 67 16.15 -5.50 -5.46
CA GLU A 67 15.15 -6.54 -5.29
C GLU A 67 14.31 -6.28 -4.05
N CYS A 68 13.00 -6.31 -4.20
CA CYS A 68 12.05 -6.20 -3.11
C CYS A 68 11.11 -7.41 -3.13
N GLN A 69 11.22 -8.25 -2.09
CA GLN A 69 10.32 -9.38 -1.92
C GLN A 69 9.09 -8.96 -1.13
N LEU A 70 7.93 -9.05 -1.79
CA LEU A 70 6.63 -8.71 -1.20
C LEU A 70 5.92 -10.00 -0.82
N LYS A 71 5.46 -10.07 0.44
CA LYS A 71 4.63 -11.18 0.94
C LYS A 71 3.16 -10.81 0.84
N VAL A 72 2.34 -11.77 0.45
CA VAL A 72 0.89 -11.61 0.48
C VAL A 72 0.38 -11.98 1.85
N VAL A 73 -0.41 -11.09 2.46
CA VAL A 73 -1.09 -11.34 3.73
C VAL A 73 -2.60 -11.22 3.53
N TYR A 74 -3.34 -12.20 4.00
CA TYR A 74 -4.79 -12.10 4.07
C TYR A 74 -5.17 -11.32 5.33
N VAL A 75 -5.94 -10.26 5.15
CA VAL A 75 -6.47 -9.46 6.26
C VAL A 75 -7.97 -9.66 6.33
N ALA A 76 -8.49 -9.82 7.54
CA ALA A 76 -9.93 -9.85 7.74
C ALA A 76 -10.53 -8.51 7.30
N PRO A 77 -11.73 -8.50 6.69
CA PRO A 77 -12.39 -7.26 6.34
C PRO A 77 -12.61 -6.40 7.60
N PRO A 78 -12.54 -5.05 7.48
CA PRO A 78 -12.81 -4.16 8.59
C PRO A 78 -14.16 -4.48 9.23
N ARG A 79 -14.22 -4.48 10.57
CA ARG A 79 -15.49 -4.66 11.27
C ARG A 79 -16.45 -3.53 10.87
N PRO A 80 -17.73 -3.83 10.57
CA PRO A 80 -18.71 -2.79 10.33
C PRO A 80 -18.81 -1.87 11.56
N PRO A 81 -19.03 -0.55 11.36
CA PRO A 81 -19.28 0.34 12.49
C PRO A 81 -20.48 -0.19 13.28
N SER A 82 -20.31 -0.35 14.59
CA SER A 82 -21.39 -0.86 15.44
C SER A 82 -22.59 0.10 15.36
N PRO A 83 -23.81 -0.41 15.14
CA PRO A 83 -25.02 0.38 15.25
C PRO A 83 -25.28 0.64 16.74
N VAL A 84 -24.46 1.48 17.36
CA VAL A 84 -24.79 2.05 18.66
C VAL A 84 -25.66 3.25 18.33
N PRO A 85 -26.97 3.26 18.69
CA PRO A 85 -27.71 4.51 18.69
C PRO A 85 -26.96 5.44 19.64
N GLU A 86 -26.47 6.56 19.14
CA GLU A 86 -26.07 7.68 20.00
C GLU A 86 -27.33 8.09 20.76
N GLY A 87 -27.46 7.57 21.98
CA GLY A 87 -28.51 7.97 22.91
C GLY A 87 -28.36 9.46 23.12
N SER A 88 -29.40 10.19 22.73
CA SER A 88 -29.59 11.62 22.90
C SER A 88 -29.05 12.12 24.23
N GLU A 89 -28.11 13.07 24.17
CA GLU A 89 -27.79 13.98 25.24
C GLU A 89 -29.02 14.83 25.58
N GLU A 90 -29.95 14.32 26.38
CA GLU A 90 -30.96 15.18 26.99
C GLU A 90 -30.38 15.80 28.27
N ALA A 91 -29.67 16.90 28.08
CA ALA A 91 -29.30 17.83 29.13
C ALA A 91 -30.20 19.08 29.07
N PHE A 92 -31.31 19.06 29.80
CA PHE A 92 -32.08 20.22 30.32
C PHE A 92 -32.96 19.62 31.45
N ASP A 93 -32.99 20.06 32.70
CA ASP A 93 -32.99 21.40 33.25
C ASP A 93 -32.37 21.42 34.66
N ASN A 94 -31.68 22.51 34.98
CA ASN A 94 -31.28 22.87 36.34
C ASN A 94 -31.81 24.29 36.62
N PHE A 95 -32.49 24.48 37.77
CA PHE A 95 -32.92 25.74 38.44
C PHE A 95 -34.12 26.50 37.81
N SER A 96 -35.15 27.02 38.50
CA SER A 96 -35.51 27.21 39.92
C SER A 96 -36.96 27.77 40.02
N LEU A 97 -37.74 27.39 41.04
CA LEU A 97 -38.64 28.24 41.88
C LEU A 97 -39.30 27.32 42.93
N GLY A 98 -39.15 27.47 44.26
CA GLY A 98 -39.84 28.49 45.06
C GLY A 98 -41.36 28.48 44.81
N ASN A 99 -42.30 28.15 45.70
CA ASN A 99 -42.56 28.66 47.05
C ASN A 99 -43.69 27.84 47.73
N ALA A 100 -43.87 28.08 49.04
CA ALA A 100 -44.80 27.51 50.01
C ALA A 100 -46.30 27.37 49.66
N ARG A 101 -46.95 26.34 50.21
CA ARG A 101 -47.94 26.49 51.30
C ARG A 101 -48.13 25.18 52.07
#